data_AF-A0AAW9CR73-F1
#
_entry.id   AF-A0AAW9CR73-F1
#
_cell.length_a   1.000
_cell.length_b   1.000
_cell.length_c   1.000
_cell.angle_alpha   90.00
_cell.angle_beta   90.00
_cell.angle_gamma   90.00
#
_symmetry.space_group_name_H-M   'P 1'
#
loop_
_entity.id
_entity.type
_entity.pdbx_description
1 polymer ?
#
loop_
_entity_poly.entity_id
_entity_poly.type
_entity_poly.pdbx_seq_one_letter_code
_entity_poly.pdbx_strand_id
1 'polypeptide(L)'
;MLPDTQTARSIVDELLLKRIGWRHIHVLASDKVPLEDLPEASIAQSSDLRQALARGAAAGGITGALAGLAAIASPTAGLTIAGGAVVALTLAGAGFGAWMGSMIGVSVPSSRLERFKSAIERGEILMMVDMPRDRVEEIDNLIKGHHPHASVEGVDPTIPGFP
;
A
#
# COMPACT_ATOMS: atom_id res chain seq x y z
N MET A 1 -0.12 18.06 -4.79
CA MET A 1 -1.35 18.46 -4.09
C MET A 1 -2.17 19.32 -5.01
N LEU A 2 -3.45 18.99 -5.10
CA LEU A 2 -4.41 19.64 -5.97
C LEU A 2 -5.52 20.26 -5.09
N PRO A 3 -5.95 21.49 -5.39
CA PRO A 3 -6.89 22.22 -4.56
C PRO A 3 -8.32 21.69 -4.67
N ASP A 4 -8.70 21.11 -5.80
CA ASP A 4 -10.06 20.69 -6.09
C ASP A 4 -10.13 19.56 -7.14
N THR A 5 -11.31 18.95 -7.26
CA THR A 5 -11.58 17.82 -8.16
C THR A 5 -11.58 18.21 -9.64
N GLN A 6 -11.90 19.46 -9.98
CA GLN A 6 -11.93 19.95 -11.36
C GLN A 6 -10.49 20.10 -11.91
N THR A 7 -9.59 20.66 -11.09
CA THR A 7 -8.15 20.73 -11.36
C THR A 7 -7.58 19.31 -11.50
N ALA A 8 -7.96 18.39 -10.61
CA ALA A 8 -7.56 16.98 -10.72
C ALA A 8 -8.02 16.34 -12.04
N ARG A 9 -9.28 16.55 -12.45
CA ARG A 9 -9.80 16.02 -13.70
C ARG A 9 -9.05 16.58 -14.92
N SER A 10 -8.82 17.90 -14.96
CA SER A 10 -8.07 18.54 -16.04
C SER A 10 -6.66 17.97 -16.18
N ILE A 11 -5.97 17.76 -15.04
CA ILE A 11 -4.63 17.17 -15.05
C ILE A 11 -4.67 15.71 -15.53
N VAL A 12 -5.66 14.92 -15.10
CA VAL A 12 -5.84 13.54 -15.61
C VAL A 12 -5.99 13.54 -17.12
N ASP A 13 -6.85 14.40 -17.67
CA ASP A 13 -7.09 14.48 -19.12
C ASP A 13 -5.81 14.85 -19.89
N GLU A 14 -5.01 15.79 -19.38
CA GLU A 14 -3.73 16.17 -19.97
C GLU A 14 -2.69 15.04 -19.92
N LEU A 15 -2.63 14.31 -18.81
CA LEU A 15 -1.75 13.14 -18.67
C LEU A 15 -2.15 12.02 -19.64
N LEU A 16 -3.45 11.80 -19.85
CA LEU A 16 -3.97 10.84 -20.81
C LEU A 16 -3.62 11.22 -22.25
N LEU A 17 -3.71 12.51 -22.61
CA LEU A 17 -3.26 13.02 -23.91
C LEU A 17 -1.75 12.80 -24.12
N LYS A 18 -0.95 12.81 -23.05
CA LYS A 18 0.49 12.51 -23.06
C LYS A 18 0.82 11.01 -23.02
N ARG A 19 -0.20 10.14 -23.17
CA ARG A 19 -0.12 8.67 -23.13
C ARG A 19 0.29 8.10 -21.77
N ILE A 20 0.07 8.83 -20.68
CA ILE A 20 0.15 8.27 -19.33
C ILE A 20 -1.20 7.64 -19.04
N GLY A 21 -1.28 6.32 -19.13
CA GLY A 21 -2.53 5.59 -18.98
C GLY A 21 -3.11 5.66 -17.57
N TRP A 22 -4.44 5.45 -17.46
CA TRP A 22 -5.19 5.40 -16.20
C TRP A 22 -4.56 4.54 -15.10
N ARG A 23 -3.85 3.47 -15.47
CA ARG A 23 -3.19 2.55 -14.53
C ARG A 23 -2.00 3.17 -13.79
N HIS A 24 -1.48 4.30 -14.27
CA HIS A 24 -0.32 4.97 -13.71
C HIS A 24 -0.70 6.24 -12.94
N ILE A 25 -1.99 6.56 -12.83
CA ILE A 25 -2.47 7.74 -12.13
C ILE A 25 -3.27 7.26 -10.92
N HIS A 26 -2.91 7.75 -9.74
CA HIS A 26 -3.53 7.37 -8.49
C HIS A 26 -3.93 8.63 -7.72
N VAL A 27 -5.22 8.79 -7.46
CA VAL A 27 -5.78 9.95 -6.76
C VAL A 27 -6.31 9.53 -5.40
N LEU A 28 -5.94 10.27 -4.36
CA LEU A 28 -6.38 10.08 -2.99
C LEU A 28 -6.99 11.39 -2.45
N ALA A 29 -8.19 11.30 -1.87
CA ALA A 29 -8.86 12.41 -1.19
C ALA A 29 -9.54 11.90 0.09
N SER A 30 -10.12 12.83 0.86
CA SER A 30 -10.94 12.48 2.03
C SER A 30 -12.31 11.98 1.59
N ASP A 31 -12.93 11.08 2.36
CA ASP A 31 -14.32 10.59 2.17
C ASP A 31 -15.37 11.70 2.00
N LYS A 32 -15.04 12.93 2.42
CA LYS A 32 -15.90 14.11 2.30
C LYS A 32 -15.87 14.76 0.91
N VAL A 33 -14.91 14.38 0.06
CA VAL A 33 -14.71 14.93 -1.29
C VAL A 33 -15.14 13.88 -2.31
N PRO A 34 -16.22 14.10 -3.08
CA PRO A 34 -16.65 13.15 -4.10
C PRO A 34 -15.63 13.10 -5.24
N LEU A 35 -15.02 11.93 -5.44
CA LEU A 35 -14.02 11.68 -6.50
C LEU A 35 -14.66 11.16 -7.80
N GLU A 36 -15.91 11.52 -8.09
CA GLU A 36 -16.66 11.03 -9.26
C GLU A 36 -15.82 11.14 -10.55
N ASP A 37 -15.64 10.01 -11.23
CA ASP A 37 -14.85 9.82 -12.46
C ASP A 37 -13.32 10.05 -12.36
N LEU A 38 -12.73 9.99 -11.16
CA LEU A 38 -11.27 10.03 -10.99
C LEU A 38 -10.69 8.63 -10.70
N PRO A 39 -9.45 8.33 -11.15
CA PRO A 39 -8.77 7.08 -10.81
C PRO A 39 -8.46 7.04 -9.32
N GLU A 40 -9.39 6.51 -8.54
CA GLU A 40 -9.25 6.35 -7.10
C GLU A 40 -8.11 5.38 -6.79
N ALA A 41 -7.20 5.82 -5.93
CA ALA A 41 -6.14 4.97 -5.42
C ALA A 41 -6.78 3.83 -4.64
N SER A 42 -6.83 2.64 -5.22
CA SER A 42 -7.16 1.42 -4.51
C SER A 42 -6.14 1.22 -3.38
N ILE A 43 -6.51 1.65 -2.17
CA ILE A 43 -5.78 1.39 -0.92
C ILE A 43 -5.62 -0.13 -0.68
N ALA A 44 -6.38 -0.96 -1.41
CA ALA A 44 -6.36 -2.41 -1.32
C ALA A 44 -5.19 -3.11 -2.06
N GLN A 45 -4.26 -2.38 -2.69
CA GLN A 45 -3.12 -2.98 -3.42
C GLN A 45 -1.73 -2.48 -3.00
N SER A 46 -1.59 -1.85 -1.84
CA SER A 46 -0.28 -1.40 -1.36
C SER A 46 0.59 -2.56 -0.87
N SER A 47 1.89 -2.45 -1.15
CA SER A 47 2.99 -3.34 -0.72
C SER A 47 2.95 -3.75 0.76
N ASP A 48 2.24 -2.97 1.58
CA ASP A 48 2.15 -3.11 3.02
C ASP A 48 1.32 -4.33 3.45
N LEU A 49 0.28 -4.72 2.70
CA LEU A 49 -0.46 -5.95 2.99
C LEU A 49 0.43 -7.19 2.83
N ARG A 50 1.20 -7.26 1.74
CA ARG A 50 2.15 -8.36 1.51
C ARG A 50 3.24 -8.40 2.57
N GLN A 51 3.75 -7.24 2.97
CA GLN A 51 4.77 -7.15 4.01
C GLN A 51 4.21 -7.51 5.40
N ALA A 52 2.99 -7.09 5.72
CA ALA A 52 2.30 -7.44 6.96
C ALA A 52 1.96 -8.94 7.03
N LEU A 53 1.46 -9.52 5.92
CA LEU A 53 1.22 -10.96 5.81
C LEU A 53 2.51 -11.75 6.01
N ALA A 54 3.61 -11.34 5.35
CA ALA A 54 4.89 -12.02 5.46
C ALA A 54 5.45 -11.97 6.89
N ARG A 55 5.37 -10.80 7.55
CA ARG A 55 5.80 -10.65 8.96
C ARG A 55 4.93 -11.48 9.90
N GLY A 56 3.61 -11.45 9.73
CA GLY A 56 2.67 -12.24 10.51
C GLY A 56 2.89 -13.75 10.34
N ALA A 57 3.07 -14.20 9.09
CA ALA A 57 3.35 -15.59 8.77
C ALA A 57 4.68 -16.06 9.38
N ALA A 58 5.73 -15.25 9.28
CA ALA A 58 7.04 -15.57 9.86
C ALA A 58 6.98 -15.67 11.38
N ALA A 59 6.39 -14.67 12.05
CA ALA A 59 6.26 -14.67 13.51
C ALA A 59 5.38 -15.82 14.01
N GLY A 60 4.24 -16.07 13.35
CA GLY A 60 3.34 -17.17 13.67
C GLY A 60 3.95 -18.54 13.41
N GLY A 61 4.73 -18.69 12.33
CA GLY A 61 5.45 -19.91 12.00
C GLY A 61 6.54 -20.24 13.01
N ILE A 62 7.38 -19.26 13.38
CA ILE A 62 8.38 -19.43 14.44
C ILE A 62 7.72 -19.86 15.76
N THR A 63 6.63 -19.19 16.14
CA THR A 63 5.89 -19.49 17.37
C THR A 63 5.29 -20.90 17.33
N GLY A 64 4.68 -21.29 16.21
CA GLY A 64 4.09 -22.62 16.01
C GLY A 64 5.14 -23.74 16.01
N ALA A 65 6.30 -23.49 15.41
CA ALA A 65 7.42 -24.43 15.43
C ALA A 65 7.97 -24.64 16.85
N LEU A 66 8.19 -23.56 17.60
CA LEU A 66 8.64 -23.64 19.01
C LEU A 66 7.61 -24.35 19.90
N ALA A 67 6.32 -24.05 19.73
CA ALA A 67 5.25 -24.74 20.45
C ALA A 67 5.20 -26.24 20.10
N GLY A 68 5.37 -26.59 18.83
CA GLY A 68 5.45 -27.99 18.39
C GLY A 68 6.64 -28.75 18.97
N LEU A 69 7.82 -28.11 19.04
CA LEU A 69 9.01 -28.69 19.67
C LEU A 69 8.83 -28.84 21.19
N ALA A 70 8.23 -27.84 21.86
CA ALA A 70 7.93 -27.91 23.29
C ALA A 70 6.91 -29.01 23.62
N ALA A 71 5.96 -29.26 22.72
CA ALA A 71 5.00 -30.34 22.83
C ALA A 71 5.66 -31.72 22.73
N ILE A 72 6.68 -31.91 21.85
CA ILE A 72 7.49 -33.15 21.81
C ILE A 72 8.25 -33.34 23.12
N ALA A 73 8.82 -32.26 23.66
CA ALA A 73 9.62 -32.31 24.88
C ALA A 73 8.79 -32.56 26.15
N SER A 74 7.46 -32.36 26.08
CA SER A 74 6.54 -32.58 27.21
C SER A 74 5.88 -33.97 27.12
N PRO A 75 6.21 -34.92 28.01
CA PRO A 75 5.67 -36.28 27.97
C PRO A 75 4.16 -36.37 28.29
N THR A 76 3.58 -35.31 28.83
CA THR A 76 2.21 -35.24 29.35
C THR A 76 1.11 -35.26 28.29
N ALA A 77 1.43 -35.04 27.01
CA ALA A 77 0.41 -34.95 25.96
C ALA A 77 -0.14 -36.32 25.51
N GLY A 78 0.50 -37.44 25.86
CA GLY A 78 0.07 -38.80 25.44
C GLY A 78 0.04 -39.01 23.92
N LEU A 79 0.49 -38.00 23.16
CA LEU A 79 0.47 -37.96 21.71
C LEU A 79 1.88 -38.37 21.27
N THR A 80 2.00 -39.43 20.49
CA THR A 80 3.23 -39.72 19.75
C THR A 80 3.37 -38.64 18.67
N ILE A 81 3.93 -37.49 19.07
CA ILE A 81 4.15 -36.35 18.19
C ILE A 81 5.26 -36.73 17.21
N ALA A 82 4.87 -37.37 16.11
CA ALA A 82 5.75 -37.57 14.96
C ALA A 82 6.11 -36.20 14.35
N GLY A 83 7.21 -36.12 13.61
CA GLY A 83 7.69 -34.86 13.01
C GLY A 83 6.62 -34.09 12.22
N GLY A 84 5.59 -34.77 11.70
CA GLY A 84 4.44 -34.16 11.02
C GLY A 84 3.61 -33.20 11.89
N ALA A 85 3.54 -33.41 13.21
CA ALA A 85 2.80 -32.52 14.10
C ALA A 85 3.51 -31.18 14.33
N VAL A 86 4.85 -31.14 14.29
CA VAL A 86 5.61 -29.89 14.30
C VAL A 86 5.35 -29.11 13.02
N VAL A 87 5.35 -29.79 11.87
CA VAL A 87 5.02 -29.19 10.58
C VAL A 87 3.59 -28.64 10.59
N ALA A 88 2.62 -29.42 11.08
CA ALA A 88 1.23 -28.98 11.19
C ALA A 88 1.07 -27.75 12.09
N LEU A 89 1.70 -27.71 13.26
CA LEU A 89 1.66 -26.56 14.17
C LEU A 89 2.38 -25.34 13.61
N THR A 90 3.49 -25.54 12.88
CA THR A 90 4.20 -24.46 12.18
C THR A 90 3.33 -23.84 11.10
N LEU A 91 2.67 -24.67 10.28
CA LEU A 91 1.77 -24.20 9.23
C LEU A 91 0.52 -23.52 9.81
N ALA A 92 -0.07 -24.09 10.86
CA ALA A 92 -1.21 -23.50 11.56
C ALA A 92 -0.84 -22.15 12.20
N GLY A 93 0.33 -22.09 12.86
CA GLY A 93 0.86 -20.86 13.44
C GLY A 93 1.14 -19.79 12.39
N ALA A 94 1.76 -20.17 11.27
CA ALA A 94 2.00 -19.26 10.15
C ALA A 94 0.69 -18.76 9.53
N GLY A 95 -0.29 -19.64 9.32
CA GLY A 95 -1.61 -19.25 8.81
C GLY A 95 -2.34 -18.29 9.76
N PHE A 96 -2.36 -18.60 11.06
CA PHE A 96 -2.97 -17.74 12.07
C PHE A 96 -2.25 -16.40 12.22
N GLY A 97 -0.91 -16.42 12.22
CA GLY A 97 -0.10 -15.21 12.27
C GLY A 97 -0.26 -14.34 11.02
N ALA A 98 -0.36 -14.95 9.83
CA ALA A 98 -0.65 -14.24 8.59
C ALA A 98 -2.05 -13.59 8.63
N TRP A 99 -3.04 -14.31 9.17
CA TRP A 99 -4.40 -13.80 9.30
C TRP A 99 -4.47 -12.60 10.26
N MET A 100 -3.90 -12.73 11.47
CA MET A 100 -3.82 -11.64 12.45
C MET A 100 -2.97 -10.47 11.93
N GLY A 101 -1.84 -10.76 11.30
CA GLY A 101 -0.97 -9.76 10.68
C GLY A 101 -1.65 -9.02 9.54
N SER A 102 -2.53 -9.67 8.78
CA SER A 102 -3.37 -9.04 7.76
C SER A 102 -4.37 -8.07 8.39
N MET A 103 -5.00 -8.42 9.52
CA MET A 103 -5.95 -7.52 10.20
C MET A 103 -5.26 -6.25 10.74
N ILE A 104 -4.05 -6.39 11.27
CA ILE A 104 -3.26 -5.25 11.77
C ILE A 104 -2.66 -4.46 10.60
N GLY A 105 -2.18 -5.14 9.56
CA GLY A 105 -1.55 -4.50 8.39
C GLY A 105 -2.50 -3.62 7.57
N VAL A 106 -3.79 -3.98 7.51
CA VAL A 106 -4.82 -3.16 6.84
C VAL A 106 -5.07 -1.84 7.58
N SER A 107 -4.72 -1.75 8.87
CA SER A 107 -4.98 -0.57 9.70
C SER A 107 -3.77 0.32 9.95
N VAL A 108 -2.58 -0.01 9.43
CA VAL A 108 -1.40 0.87 9.51
C VAL A 108 -1.36 1.74 8.26
N PRO A 109 -1.68 3.04 8.36
CA PRO A 109 -1.51 3.96 7.25
C PRO A 109 -0.02 4.03 6.93
N SER A 110 0.34 4.06 5.65
CA SER A 110 1.76 4.25 5.31
C SER A 110 2.27 5.53 5.97
N SER A 111 3.39 5.46 6.69
CA SER A 111 4.04 6.64 7.30
C SER A 111 4.36 7.73 6.25
N ARG A 112 4.41 7.34 4.97
CA ARG A 112 4.63 8.22 3.82
C ARG A 112 3.40 9.06 3.47
N LEU A 113 2.20 8.54 3.67
CA LEU A 113 0.93 9.25 3.52
C LEU A 113 0.61 10.13 4.73
N GLU A 114 1.22 9.86 5.89
CA GLU A 114 0.96 10.57 7.14
C GLU A 114 1.28 12.08 7.04
N ARG A 115 2.33 12.46 6.30
CA ARG A 115 2.68 13.87 6.03
C ARG A 115 1.62 14.62 5.22
N PHE A 116 0.81 13.87 4.46
CA PHE A 116 -0.22 14.40 3.57
C PHE A 116 -1.62 14.29 4.15
N LYS A 117 -1.79 13.51 5.23
CA LYS A 117 -3.06 13.27 5.90
C LYS A 117 -3.76 14.56 6.31
N SER A 118 -3.02 15.51 6.91
CA SER A 118 -3.60 16.79 7.30
C SER A 118 -4.07 17.64 6.12
N ALA A 119 -3.44 17.52 4.94
CA ALA A 119 -3.89 18.19 3.71
C ALA A 119 -5.16 17.54 3.18
N ILE A 120 -5.18 16.21 3.15
CA ILE A 120 -6.34 15.43 2.70
C ILE A 120 -7.55 15.70 3.61
N GLU A 121 -7.37 15.75 4.93
CA GLU A 121 -8.43 16.07 5.90
C GLU A 121 -8.98 17.49 5.74
N ARG A 122 -8.19 18.43 5.21
CA ARG A 122 -8.64 19.79 4.86
C ARG A 122 -9.39 19.86 3.53
N GLY A 123 -9.49 18.75 2.80
CA GLY A 123 -10.17 18.66 1.51
C GLY A 123 -9.23 18.78 0.29
N GLU A 124 -7.92 18.81 0.50
CA GLU A 124 -6.95 18.80 -0.61
C GLU A 124 -6.81 17.39 -1.19
N ILE A 125 -6.44 17.31 -2.47
CA ILE A 125 -6.36 16.04 -3.21
C ILE A 125 -4.89 15.70 -3.49
N LEU A 126 -4.48 14.48 -3.15
CA LEU A 126 -3.17 13.95 -3.47
C LEU A 126 -3.24 13.12 -4.75
N MET A 127 -2.60 13.60 -5.81
CA MET A 127 -2.40 12.83 -7.04
C MET A 127 -0.96 12.33 -7.11
N MET A 128 -0.80 11.05 -7.40
CA MET A 128 0.48 10.37 -7.64
C MET A 128 0.46 9.85 -9.07
N VAL A 129 1.57 10.02 -9.78
CA VAL A 129 1.70 9.59 -11.18
C VAL A 129 2.98 8.78 -11.34
N ASP A 130 2.84 7.54 -11.75
CA ASP A 130 3.96 6.63 -12.03
C ASP A 130 4.46 6.85 -13.46
N MET A 131 5.70 7.29 -13.61
CA MET A 131 6.31 7.49 -14.93
C MET A 131 7.81 7.24 -14.88
N PRO A 132 8.42 6.88 -16.02
CA PRO A 132 9.87 6.76 -16.09
C PRO A 132 10.54 8.14 -15.91
N ARG A 133 11.75 8.13 -15.33
CA ARG A 133 12.44 9.35 -14.86
C ARG A 133 12.69 10.38 -15.95
N ASP A 134 12.85 9.93 -17.19
CA ASP A 134 13.04 10.77 -18.38
C ASP A 134 11.83 11.67 -18.68
N ARG A 135 10.63 11.30 -18.24
CA ARG A 135 9.39 12.07 -18.45
C ARG A 135 9.01 12.98 -17.30
N VAL A 136 9.64 12.81 -16.14
CA VAL A 136 9.30 13.57 -14.92
C VAL A 136 9.42 15.07 -15.15
N GLU A 137 10.53 15.52 -15.76
CA GLU A 137 10.78 16.94 -16.00
C GLU A 137 9.83 17.54 -17.06
N GLU A 138 9.46 16.77 -18.09
CA GLU A 138 8.47 17.20 -19.09
C GLU A 138 7.12 17.46 -18.43
N ILE A 139 6.65 16.52 -17.62
CA ILE A 139 5.33 16.57 -17.00
C ILE A 139 5.29 17.59 -15.87
N ASP A 140 6.35 17.71 -15.06
CA ASP A 140 6.45 18.73 -14.01
C ASP A 140 6.34 20.15 -14.59
N ASN A 141 7.03 20.42 -15.69
CA ASN A 141 6.96 21.71 -16.37
C ASN A 141 5.57 21.97 -16.99
N LEU A 142 4.94 20.94 -17.55
CA LEU A 142 3.58 21.05 -18.09
C LEU A 142 2.55 21.39 -17.00
N ILE A 143 2.60 20.67 -15.86
CA ILE A 143 1.69 20.91 -14.75
C ILE A 143 1.92 22.30 -14.15
N LYS A 144 3.16 22.71 -13.92
CA LYS A 144 3.48 24.07 -13.43
C LYS A 144 3.04 25.17 -14.39
N GLY A 145 3.08 24.90 -15.70
CA GLY A 145 2.70 25.84 -16.75
C GLY A 145 1.18 26.05 -16.86
N HIS A 146 0.39 24.98 -16.75
CA HIS A 146 -1.06 25.04 -16.93
C HIS A 146 -1.83 25.17 -15.61
N HIS A 147 -1.27 24.69 -14.50
CA HIS A 147 -1.93 24.60 -13.18
C HIS A 147 -1.06 25.22 -12.08
N PRO A 148 -0.97 26.56 -11.99
CA PRO A 148 -0.13 27.24 -11.00
C PRO A 148 -0.57 27.01 -9.54
N HIS A 149 -1.79 26.50 -9.33
CA HIS A 149 -2.31 26.14 -8.02
C HIS A 149 -2.03 24.69 -7.62
N ALA A 150 -1.42 23.88 -8.50
CA ALA A 150 -0.96 22.54 -8.18
C ALA A 150 0.43 22.59 -7.53
N SER A 151 0.55 22.13 -6.29
CA SER A 151 1.86 22.01 -5.61
C SER A 151 2.49 20.66 -5.92
N VAL A 152 3.69 20.65 -6.51
CA VAL A 152 4.46 19.43 -6.76
C VAL A 152 5.33 19.17 -5.53
N GLU A 153 4.88 18.23 -4.68
CA GLU A 153 5.48 17.90 -3.38
C GLU A 153 6.70 16.96 -3.47
N GLY A 154 7.19 16.67 -4.68
CA GLY A 154 8.44 15.94 -4.93
C GLY A 154 8.30 14.67 -5.77
N VAL A 155 9.46 14.12 -6.13
CA VAL A 155 9.62 12.90 -6.95
C VAL A 155 10.14 11.79 -6.04
N ASP A 156 9.44 10.65 -5.96
CA ASP A 156 9.93 9.50 -5.20
C ASP A 156 10.79 8.60 -6.10
N PRO A 157 12.11 8.50 -5.88
CA PRO A 157 13.01 7.72 -6.72
C PRO A 157 12.86 6.20 -6.55
N THR A 158 12.07 5.74 -5.58
CA THR A 158 12.12 4.37 -5.03
C THR A 158 11.05 3.43 -5.59
N ILE A 159 10.10 3.94 -6.37
CA ILE A 159 9.03 3.14 -6.98
C ILE A 159 9.34 2.99 -8.47
N PRO A 160 9.71 1.79 -8.96
CA PRO A 160 9.88 1.58 -10.40
C PRO A 160 8.52 1.74 -11.09
N GLY A 161 8.48 2.50 -12.19
CA GLY A 161 7.30 2.55 -13.04
C GLY A 161 6.94 1.14 -13.48
N PHE A 162 5.79 0.65 -13.03
CA PHE A 162 5.32 -0.69 -13.39
C PHE A 162 5.04 -0.75 -14.90
N PRO A 163 5.37 -1.86 -15.58
CA PRO A 163 4.92 -2.12 -16.95
C PRO A 163 3.41 -2.39 -17.07
#